data_AF-A0AAJ2M9I9-F1
#
_entry.id   AF-A0AAJ2M9I9-F1
#
_cell.length_a   1.000
_cell.length_b   1.000
_cell.length_c   1.000
_cell.angle_alpha   90.00
_cell.angle_beta   90.00
_cell.angle_gamma   90.00
#
_symmetry.space_group_name_H-M   'P 1'
#
loop_
_entity.id
_entity.type
_entity.pdbx_description
1 polymer ?
#
loop_
_entity_poly.entity_id
_entity_poly.type
_entity_poly.pdbx_seq_one_letter_code
_entity_poly.pdbx_strand_id
1 'polypeptide(L)'
;MAEQNNNEVMIQLPWTVPQQPNIQTIVLQQPAKTHMELNASTDKTAISSFALSVVIALIFGALATWLAYWYGRKSFELTKQGFNLTLEQIGKSVEQTLNSNRELYQSQKDLQLMQIKSTHRQDWINNIRELFSEILIVRTKMNIVIANDFSVQSKEALIDYLVEFRKLTHKVTLYLNPLEESSEIILSDMRKIDSLVTKCFNKDIIDNELDELSKILISKTLVQNIQKLLKKEWERVKKGE
;
A
#
# COMPACT_ATOMS: atom_id res chain seq x y z
N MET A 1 56.56 57.00 20.66
CA MET A 1 55.91 55.98 21.51
C MET A 1 56.99 54.94 21.77
N ALA A 2 57.70 55.06 22.89
CA ALA A 2 57.31 54.48 24.20
C ALA A 2 57.47 52.94 24.10
N GLU A 3 58.36 52.25 24.82
CA GLU A 3 58.93 52.51 26.15
C GLU A 3 60.24 51.73 26.32
N GLN A 4 61.20 52.37 27.00
CA GLN A 4 62.21 51.67 27.78
C GLN A 4 61.53 50.92 28.93
N ASN A 5 61.95 49.69 29.19
CA ASN A 5 61.96 49.21 30.57
C ASN A 5 63.30 48.53 30.85
N ASN A 6 64.22 49.34 31.40
CA ASN A 6 65.40 48.87 32.09
C ASN A 6 64.95 48.35 33.45
N ASN A 7 65.28 47.10 33.76
CA ASN A 7 65.65 46.75 35.13
C ASN A 7 66.87 45.85 35.10
N GLU A 8 68.00 46.53 35.28
CA GLU A 8 69.30 45.98 35.62
C GLU A 8 69.21 45.20 36.92
N VAL A 9 69.83 44.01 36.96
CA VAL A 9 70.55 43.59 38.15
C VAL A 9 72.02 43.45 37.75
N MET A 10 72.74 44.54 37.99
CA MET A 10 74.19 44.62 38.00
C MET A 10 74.68 44.19 39.39
N ILE A 11 75.48 43.12 39.49
CA ILE A 11 76.46 42.98 40.58
C ILE A 11 77.80 42.54 40.00
N GLN A 12 78.83 43.24 40.43
CA GLN A 12 80.14 43.45 39.80
C GLN A 12 81.19 42.35 40.08
N LEU A 13 82.12 42.29 39.12
CA LEU A 13 83.36 41.51 38.93
C LEU A 13 84.27 41.37 40.16
N PRO A 14 85.11 40.31 40.22
CA PRO A 14 86.56 40.59 40.31
C PRO A 14 87.45 39.46 39.77
N TRP A 15 87.88 39.49 38.51
CA TRP A 15 89.22 38.97 38.14
C TRP A 15 89.63 39.39 36.72
N THR A 16 90.94 39.48 36.55
CA THR A 16 91.72 40.24 35.56
C THR A 16 91.83 39.56 34.19
N VAL A 17 91.98 40.37 33.13
CA VAL A 17 92.27 39.91 31.76
C VAL A 17 93.78 39.73 31.56
N PRO A 18 94.27 38.55 31.13
CA PRO A 18 95.61 38.41 30.56
C PRO A 18 95.58 38.10 29.05
N GLN A 19 96.11 39.06 28.27
CA GLN A 19 96.97 38.92 27.08
C GLN A 19 96.63 37.85 26.04
N GLN A 20 96.13 38.28 24.87
CA GLN A 20 96.26 37.50 23.63
C GLN A 20 97.68 37.66 23.07
N PRO A 21 98.49 36.59 22.96
CA PRO A 21 99.72 36.65 22.18
C PRO A 21 99.37 36.80 20.70
N ASN A 22 99.91 37.86 20.08
CA ASN A 22 99.90 38.03 18.62
C ASN A 22 100.90 37.03 18.02
N ILE A 23 100.41 35.83 17.72
CA ILE A 23 101.19 34.78 17.03
C ILE A 23 100.89 34.90 15.54
N GLN A 24 101.84 35.44 14.77
CA GLN A 24 101.87 35.22 13.33
C GLN A 24 102.26 33.74 13.11
N THR A 25 101.29 32.89 12.79
CA THR A 25 101.56 31.54 12.32
C THR A 25 102.07 31.60 10.88
N ILE A 26 103.34 31.28 10.70
CA ILE A 26 103.89 30.94 9.38
C ILE A 26 103.20 29.64 8.95
N VAL A 27 102.29 29.74 7.98
CA VAL A 27 101.69 28.56 7.33
C VAL A 27 102.74 27.95 6.40
N LEU A 28 103.45 26.93 6.88
CA LEU A 28 104.11 25.99 5.98
C LEU A 28 103.03 25.18 5.28
N GLN A 29 102.74 25.56 4.03
CA GLN A 29 101.84 24.83 3.14
C GLN A 29 102.49 23.48 2.78
N GLN A 30 102.19 22.43 3.55
CA GLN A 30 102.45 21.06 3.14
C GLN A 30 101.37 20.65 2.14
N PRO A 31 101.70 20.26 0.90
CA PRO A 31 100.74 19.63 0.02
C PRO A 31 100.42 18.25 0.60
N ALA A 32 99.24 18.10 1.19
CA ALA A 32 98.67 16.79 1.44
C ALA A 32 98.44 16.13 0.08
N LYS A 33 99.38 15.27 -0.34
CA LYS A 33 99.10 14.28 -1.38
C LYS A 33 98.09 13.31 -0.77
N THR A 34 96.82 13.50 -1.05
CA THR A 34 95.82 12.45 -0.86
C THR A 34 96.06 11.41 -1.95
N HIS A 35 96.87 10.41 -1.61
CA HIS A 35 96.99 9.20 -2.40
C HIS A 35 95.63 8.49 -2.35
N MET A 36 94.87 8.54 -3.45
CA MET A 36 93.75 7.61 -3.65
C MET A 36 94.37 6.23 -3.90
N GLU A 37 94.50 5.44 -2.84
CA GLU A 37 94.78 4.02 -2.99
C GLU A 37 93.54 3.34 -3.58
N LEU A 38 93.54 3.12 -4.90
CA LEU A 38 92.60 2.19 -5.53
C LEU A 38 92.99 0.77 -5.13
N ASN A 39 92.47 0.32 -4.00
CA ASN A 39 92.53 -1.07 -3.61
C ASN A 39 91.55 -1.87 -4.49
N ALA A 40 92.08 -2.57 -5.49
CA ALA A 40 91.29 -3.41 -6.41
C ALA A 40 90.43 -4.48 -5.70
N SER A 41 90.70 -4.78 -4.44
CA SER A 41 89.92 -5.68 -3.59
C SER A 41 88.61 -5.05 -3.07
N THR A 42 88.61 -3.74 -2.81
CA THR A 42 87.44 -3.01 -2.29
C THR A 42 86.42 -2.74 -3.41
N ASP A 43 86.88 -2.40 -4.62
CA ASP A 43 86.00 -2.19 -5.78
C ASP A 43 85.34 -3.51 -6.26
N LYS A 44 86.05 -4.64 -6.26
CA LYS A 44 85.46 -5.94 -6.60
C LYS A 44 84.36 -6.36 -5.61
N THR A 45 84.49 -5.98 -4.34
CA THR A 45 83.51 -6.30 -3.28
C THR A 45 82.31 -5.34 -3.28
N ALA A 46 82.53 -4.07 -3.65
CA ALA A 46 81.46 -3.09 -3.84
C ALA A 46 80.62 -3.40 -5.11
N ILE A 47 81.26 -3.77 -6.22
CA ILE A 47 80.57 -4.16 -7.46
C ILE A 47 79.80 -5.48 -7.27
N SER A 48 80.34 -6.44 -6.51
CA SER A 48 79.64 -7.71 -6.23
C SER A 48 78.45 -7.53 -5.30
N SER A 49 78.52 -6.66 -4.29
CA SER A 49 77.39 -6.34 -3.41
C SER A 49 76.29 -5.55 -4.13
N PHE A 50 76.65 -4.66 -5.07
CA PHE A 50 75.71 -4.01 -5.98
C PHE A 50 75.06 -5.00 -6.95
N ALA A 51 75.82 -5.93 -7.54
CA ALA A 51 75.26 -6.96 -8.41
C ALA A 51 74.27 -7.88 -7.65
N LEU A 52 74.61 -8.27 -6.41
CA LEU A 52 73.73 -9.06 -5.55
C LEU A 52 72.43 -8.32 -5.21
N SER A 53 72.50 -7.01 -4.93
CA SER A 53 71.31 -6.20 -4.64
C SER A 53 70.38 -6.04 -5.85
N VAL A 54 70.94 -5.86 -7.05
CA VAL A 54 70.18 -5.83 -8.32
C VAL A 54 69.46 -7.15 -8.57
N VAL A 55 70.13 -8.30 -8.34
CA VAL A 55 69.52 -9.63 -8.49
C VAL A 55 68.38 -9.83 -7.48
N ILE A 56 68.59 -9.47 -6.22
CA ILE A 56 67.56 -9.54 -5.18
C ILE A 56 66.37 -8.62 -5.52
N ALA A 57 66.62 -7.40 -6.00
CA ALA A 57 65.58 -6.47 -6.43
C ALA A 57 64.76 -7.00 -7.62
N LEU A 58 65.42 -7.66 -8.60
CA LEU A 58 64.74 -8.31 -9.72
C LEU A 58 63.86 -9.47 -9.26
N ILE A 59 64.34 -10.30 -8.33
CA ILE A 59 63.55 -11.40 -7.76
C ILE A 59 62.32 -10.86 -7.01
N PHE A 60 62.49 -9.83 -6.18
CA PHE A 60 61.37 -9.19 -5.49
C PHE A 60 60.40 -8.50 -6.45
N GLY A 61 60.89 -7.85 -7.50
CA GLY A 61 60.05 -7.24 -8.55
C GLY A 61 59.23 -8.29 -9.30
N ALA A 62 59.85 -9.43 -9.65
CA ALA A 62 59.17 -10.55 -10.28
C ALA A 62 58.10 -11.18 -9.37
N LEU A 63 58.43 -11.39 -8.08
CA LEU A 63 57.49 -11.89 -7.08
C LEU A 63 56.32 -10.92 -6.86
N ALA A 64 56.58 -9.62 -6.76
CA ALA A 64 55.54 -8.59 -6.61
C ALA A 64 54.62 -8.54 -7.83
N THR A 65 55.17 -8.63 -9.04
CA THR A 65 54.40 -8.65 -10.29
C THR A 65 53.54 -9.92 -10.38
N TRP A 66 54.09 -11.07 -10.01
CA TRP A 66 53.35 -12.33 -9.94
C TRP A 66 52.21 -12.27 -8.93
N LEU A 67 52.47 -11.77 -7.72
CA LEU A 67 51.46 -11.60 -6.68
C LEU A 67 50.36 -10.64 -7.12
N ALA A 68 50.70 -9.51 -7.74
CA ALA A 68 49.74 -8.56 -8.28
C ALA A 68 48.86 -9.19 -9.37
N TYR A 69 49.46 -9.96 -10.29
CA TYR A 69 48.71 -10.72 -11.30
C TYR A 69 47.77 -11.75 -10.66
N TRP A 70 48.25 -12.51 -9.68
CA TRP A 70 47.45 -13.52 -8.98
C TRP A 70 46.27 -12.90 -8.21
N TYR A 71 46.53 -11.84 -7.43
CA TYR A 71 45.50 -11.10 -6.71
C TYR A 71 44.49 -10.46 -7.67
N GLY A 72 44.94 -9.85 -8.77
CA GLY A 72 44.06 -9.28 -9.79
C GLY A 72 43.15 -10.34 -10.41
N ARG A 73 43.71 -11.51 -10.76
CA ARG A 73 42.92 -12.62 -11.32
C ARG A 73 41.91 -13.16 -10.31
N LYS A 74 42.29 -13.26 -9.03
CA LYS A 74 41.38 -13.71 -7.96
C LYS A 74 40.28 -12.69 -7.63
N SER A 75 40.63 -11.40 -7.63
CA SER A 75 39.68 -10.31 -7.43
C SER A 75 38.64 -10.29 -8.56
N PHE A 76 39.07 -10.41 -9.81
CA PHE A 76 38.16 -10.48 -10.95
C PHE A 76 37.19 -11.67 -10.88
N GLU A 77 37.67 -12.84 -10.44
CA GLU A 77 36.82 -14.01 -10.24
C GLU A 77 35.74 -13.78 -9.19
N LEU A 78 36.10 -13.20 -8.04
CA LEU A 78 35.14 -12.82 -6.99
C LEU A 78 34.15 -11.76 -7.46
N THR A 79 34.62 -10.74 -8.19
CA THR A 79 33.74 -9.71 -8.78
C THR A 79 32.76 -10.32 -9.78
N LYS A 80 33.20 -11.28 -10.60
CA LYS A 80 32.33 -11.99 -11.54
C LYS A 80 31.25 -12.80 -10.82
N GLN A 81 31.60 -13.48 -9.73
CA GLN A 81 30.63 -14.19 -8.90
C GLN A 81 29.62 -13.22 -8.26
N GLY A 82 30.09 -12.10 -7.70
CA GLY A 82 29.24 -11.06 -7.13
C GLY A 82 28.27 -10.48 -8.17
N PHE A 83 28.76 -10.15 -9.36
CA PHE A 83 27.93 -9.65 -10.46
C PHE A 83 26.85 -10.65 -10.89
N ASN A 84 27.21 -11.94 -11.04
CA ASN A 84 26.25 -12.99 -11.38
C ASN A 84 25.16 -13.15 -10.31
N LEU A 85 25.54 -13.11 -9.03
CA LEU A 85 24.58 -13.14 -7.92
C LEU A 85 23.64 -11.92 -7.95
N THR A 86 24.17 -10.73 -8.23
CA THR A 86 23.36 -9.52 -8.38
C THR A 86 22.39 -9.62 -9.55
N LEU A 87 22.82 -10.14 -10.71
CA LEU A 87 21.93 -10.38 -11.84
C LEU A 87 20.82 -11.38 -11.50
N GLU A 88 21.15 -12.47 -10.83
CA GLU A 88 20.16 -13.47 -10.40
C GLU A 88 19.16 -12.87 -9.40
N GLN A 89 19.64 -12.08 -8.43
CA GLN A 89 18.79 -11.38 -7.47
C GLN A 89 17.88 -10.36 -8.15
N ILE A 90 18.38 -9.58 -9.11
CA ILE A 90 17.56 -8.64 -9.89
C ILE A 90 16.48 -9.40 -10.66
N GLY A 91 16.84 -10.49 -11.34
CA GLY A 91 15.90 -11.33 -12.08
C GLY A 91 14.77 -11.86 -11.19
N LYS A 92 15.14 -12.47 -10.05
CA LYS A 92 14.16 -12.96 -9.05
C LYS A 92 13.33 -11.83 -8.46
N SER A 93 13.92 -10.67 -8.20
CA SER A 93 13.20 -9.52 -7.68
C SER A 93 12.17 -8.99 -8.68
N VAL A 94 12.53 -8.87 -9.96
CA VAL A 94 11.61 -8.43 -11.01
C VAL A 94 10.46 -9.43 -11.15
N GLU A 95 10.75 -10.73 -11.18
CA GLU A 95 9.74 -11.78 -11.25
C GLU A 95 8.81 -11.75 -10.03
N GLN A 96 9.35 -11.61 -8.83
CA GLN A 96 8.57 -11.48 -7.60
C GLN A 96 7.69 -10.23 -7.62
N THR A 97 8.22 -9.08 -8.06
CA THR A 97 7.44 -7.85 -8.22
C THR A 97 6.33 -8.01 -9.25
N LEU A 98 6.58 -8.67 -10.39
CA LEU A 98 5.56 -8.94 -11.40
C LEU A 98 4.47 -9.87 -10.88
N ASN A 99 4.84 -10.94 -10.17
CA ASN A 99 3.88 -11.87 -9.58
C ASN A 99 3.04 -11.19 -8.48
N SER A 100 3.68 -10.44 -7.59
CA SER A 100 2.99 -9.67 -6.54
C SER A 100 2.04 -8.63 -7.13
N ASN A 101 2.45 -7.90 -8.17
CA ASN A 101 1.58 -6.95 -8.86
C ASN A 101 0.40 -7.63 -9.53
N ARG A 102 0.59 -8.83 -10.10
CA ARG A 102 -0.49 -9.62 -10.70
C ARG A 102 -1.51 -10.05 -9.63
N GLU A 103 -1.05 -10.58 -8.51
CA GLU A 103 -1.91 -10.97 -7.39
C GLU A 103 -2.67 -9.78 -6.81
N LEU A 104 -1.97 -8.65 -6.63
CA LEU A 104 -2.55 -7.41 -6.13
C LEU A 104 -3.62 -6.87 -7.09
N TYR A 105 -3.38 -6.94 -8.40
CA TYR A 105 -4.37 -6.56 -9.40
C TYR A 105 -5.62 -7.45 -9.34
N GLN A 106 -5.46 -8.78 -9.23
CA GLN A 106 -6.61 -9.68 -9.10
C GLN A 106 -7.39 -9.42 -7.82
N SER A 107 -6.70 -9.25 -6.70
CA SER A 107 -7.33 -8.90 -5.41
C SER A 107 -8.09 -7.58 -5.48
N GLN A 108 -7.53 -6.54 -6.10
CA GLN A 108 -8.23 -5.27 -6.31
C GLN A 108 -9.47 -5.44 -7.19
N LYS A 109 -9.38 -6.23 -8.26
CA LYS A 109 -10.53 -6.51 -9.14
C LYS A 109 -11.64 -7.24 -8.39
N ASP A 110 -11.29 -8.25 -7.59
CA ASP A 110 -12.27 -9.02 -6.80
C ASP A 110 -12.95 -8.13 -5.75
N LEU A 111 -12.18 -7.28 -5.06
CA LEU A 111 -12.71 -6.31 -4.11
C LEU A 111 -13.68 -5.31 -4.78
N GLN A 112 -13.32 -4.80 -5.97
CA GLN A 112 -14.20 -3.90 -6.73
C GLN A 112 -15.50 -4.60 -7.14
N LEU A 113 -15.42 -5.85 -7.62
CA LEU A 113 -16.61 -6.63 -7.97
C LEU A 113 -17.51 -6.89 -6.77
N MET A 114 -16.93 -7.25 -5.61
CA MET A 114 -17.68 -7.41 -4.36
C MET A 114 -18.35 -6.12 -3.93
N GLN A 115 -17.65 -4.99 -4.03
CA GLN A 115 -18.20 -3.68 -3.69
C GLN A 115 -19.36 -3.31 -4.62
N ILE A 116 -19.20 -3.46 -5.93
CA ILE A 116 -20.24 -3.17 -6.93
C ILE A 116 -21.49 -4.02 -6.66
N LYS A 117 -21.33 -5.33 -6.43
CA LYS A 117 -22.45 -6.22 -6.10
C LYS A 117 -23.16 -5.80 -4.81
N SER A 118 -22.40 -5.49 -3.77
CA SER A 118 -22.92 -5.04 -2.48
C SER A 118 -23.72 -3.74 -2.62
N THR A 119 -23.19 -2.75 -3.36
CA THR A 119 -23.87 -1.48 -3.64
C THR A 119 -25.19 -1.71 -4.39
N HIS A 120 -25.16 -2.46 -5.50
CA HIS A 120 -26.38 -2.73 -6.27
C HIS A 120 -27.44 -3.48 -5.45
N ARG A 121 -27.03 -4.45 -4.61
CA ARG A 121 -27.96 -5.18 -3.75
C ARG A 121 -28.52 -4.28 -2.64
N GLN A 122 -27.71 -3.38 -2.08
CA GLN A 122 -28.16 -2.40 -1.09
C GLN A 122 -29.16 -1.40 -1.70
N ASP A 123 -28.91 -0.94 -2.92
CA ASP A 123 -29.84 -0.08 -3.67
C ASP A 123 -31.15 -0.80 -3.97
N TRP A 124 -31.09 -2.08 -4.37
CA TRP A 124 -32.27 -2.92 -4.55
C TRP A 124 -33.07 -3.05 -3.24
N ILE A 125 -32.42 -3.30 -2.10
CA ILE A 125 -33.07 -3.37 -0.77
C ILE A 125 -33.79 -2.06 -0.45
N ASN A 126 -33.14 -0.92 -0.71
CA ASN A 126 -33.71 0.40 -0.42
C ASN A 126 -34.91 0.70 -1.32
N ASN A 127 -34.83 0.40 -2.62
CA ASN A 127 -35.94 0.57 -3.57
C ASN A 127 -37.14 -0.31 -3.21
N ILE A 128 -36.91 -1.56 -2.83
CA ILE A 128 -37.97 -2.46 -2.34
C ILE A 128 -38.62 -1.87 -1.09
N ARG A 129 -37.84 -1.37 -0.14
CA ARG A 129 -38.36 -0.75 1.10
C ARG A 129 -39.25 0.47 0.79
N GLU A 130 -38.85 1.30 -0.16
CA GLU A 130 -39.63 2.47 -0.60
C GLU A 130 -40.96 2.02 -1.22
N LEU A 131 -40.92 1.12 -2.20
CA LEU A 131 -42.12 0.61 -2.89
C LEU A 131 -43.11 -0.01 -1.90
N PHE A 132 -42.62 -0.81 -0.96
CA PHE A 132 -43.49 -1.40 0.05
C PHE A 132 -44.06 -0.38 1.04
N SER A 133 -43.32 0.68 1.35
CA SER A 133 -43.83 1.76 2.20
C SER A 133 -45.00 2.48 1.50
N GLU A 134 -44.86 2.78 0.20
CA GLU A 134 -45.95 3.31 -0.62
C GLU A 134 -47.15 2.37 -0.67
N ILE A 135 -46.93 1.07 -0.88
CA ILE A 135 -48.01 0.06 -0.88
C ILE A 135 -48.76 0.04 0.45
N LEU A 136 -48.06 0.11 1.58
CA LEU A 136 -48.68 0.12 2.90
C LEU A 136 -49.52 1.39 3.11
N ILE A 137 -49.07 2.54 2.61
CA ILE A 137 -49.84 3.79 2.67
C ILE A 137 -51.13 3.65 1.86
N VAL A 138 -51.05 3.19 0.60
CA VAL A 138 -52.22 3.00 -0.27
C VAL A 138 -53.19 2.00 0.35
N ARG A 139 -52.68 0.90 0.88
CA ARG A 139 -53.47 -0.10 1.62
C ARG A 139 -54.21 0.51 2.81
N THR A 140 -53.56 1.37 3.60
CA THR A 140 -54.21 2.08 4.72
C THR A 140 -55.29 3.03 4.23
N LYS A 141 -55.04 3.77 3.15
CA LYS A 141 -56.05 4.67 2.54
C LYS A 141 -57.27 3.89 2.05
N MET A 142 -57.07 2.76 1.36
CA MET A 142 -58.16 1.85 0.96
C MET A 142 -58.99 1.39 2.17
N ASN A 143 -58.33 0.97 3.24
CA ASN A 143 -59.01 0.53 4.46
C ASN A 143 -59.90 1.63 5.07
N ILE A 144 -59.40 2.86 5.13
CA ILE A 144 -60.15 4.01 5.64
C ILE A 144 -61.39 4.28 4.79
N VAL A 145 -61.28 4.20 3.46
CA VAL A 145 -62.40 4.41 2.54
C VAL A 145 -63.45 3.31 2.69
N ILE A 146 -63.01 2.04 2.73
CA ILE A 146 -63.90 0.88 2.86
C ILE A 146 -64.65 0.91 4.22
N ALA A 147 -63.99 1.37 5.29
CA ALA A 147 -64.59 1.41 6.63
C ALA A 147 -65.60 2.55 6.86
N ASN A 148 -65.61 3.61 6.03
CA ASN A 148 -66.40 4.83 6.26
C ASN A 148 -67.66 4.93 5.37
N ASP A 149 -68.23 3.79 4.98
CA ASP A 149 -69.39 3.65 4.09
C ASP A 149 -69.22 4.23 2.68
N PHE A 150 -69.43 3.36 1.69
CA PHE A 150 -69.16 3.53 0.26
C PHE A 150 -70.01 4.62 -0.46
N SER A 151 -69.86 5.89 -0.08
CA SER A 151 -70.42 7.05 -0.80
C SER A 151 -69.88 7.19 -2.23
N VAL A 152 -70.53 7.97 -3.11
CA VAL A 152 -70.06 8.15 -4.51
C VAL A 152 -68.64 8.76 -4.58
N GLN A 153 -68.32 9.74 -3.74
CA GLN A 153 -66.96 10.30 -3.63
C GLN A 153 -65.94 9.28 -3.11
N SER A 154 -66.35 8.38 -2.23
CA SER A 154 -65.49 7.30 -1.73
C SER A 154 -65.13 6.28 -2.82
N LYS A 155 -65.98 6.12 -3.85
CA LYS A 155 -65.71 5.23 -4.99
C LYS A 155 -64.65 5.77 -5.93
N GLU A 156 -64.71 7.07 -6.27
CA GLU A 156 -63.69 7.70 -7.10
C GLU A 156 -62.32 7.63 -6.42
N ALA A 157 -62.25 7.95 -5.13
CA ALA A 157 -61.03 7.80 -4.34
C ALA A 157 -60.51 6.34 -4.29
N LEU A 158 -61.41 5.36 -4.20
CA LEU A 158 -61.02 3.95 -4.21
C LEU A 158 -60.45 3.51 -5.55
N ILE A 159 -60.98 4.00 -6.67
CA ILE A 159 -60.43 3.74 -8.01
C ILE A 159 -58.99 4.26 -8.07
N ASP A 160 -58.75 5.50 -7.64
CA ASP A 160 -57.41 6.08 -7.66
C ASP A 160 -56.42 5.26 -6.83
N TYR A 161 -56.83 4.84 -5.62
CA TYR A 161 -56.00 3.98 -4.79
C TYR A 161 -55.77 2.60 -5.42
N LEU A 162 -56.76 2.00 -6.08
CA LEU A 162 -56.61 0.70 -6.75
C LEU A 162 -55.64 0.80 -7.93
N VAL A 163 -55.73 1.86 -8.73
CA VAL A 163 -54.80 2.13 -9.83
C VAL A 163 -53.37 2.30 -9.29
N GLU A 164 -53.21 3.08 -8.21
CA GLU A 164 -51.91 3.29 -7.55
C GLU A 164 -51.35 1.98 -6.99
N PHE A 165 -52.17 1.19 -6.29
CA PHE A 165 -51.79 -0.12 -5.75
C PHE A 165 -51.31 -1.06 -6.86
N ARG A 166 -52.09 -1.19 -7.95
CA ARG A 166 -51.71 -2.02 -9.10
C ARG A 166 -50.40 -1.59 -9.71
N LYS A 167 -50.20 -0.28 -9.92
CA LYS A 167 -48.94 0.27 -10.43
C LYS A 167 -47.76 -0.16 -9.55
N LEU A 168 -47.90 -0.07 -8.23
CA LEU A 168 -46.86 -0.48 -7.29
C LEU A 168 -46.64 -1.99 -7.27
N THR A 169 -47.70 -2.79 -7.31
CA THR A 169 -47.61 -4.26 -7.42
C THR A 169 -46.88 -4.70 -8.68
N HIS A 170 -47.13 -4.05 -9.83
CA HIS A 170 -46.39 -4.34 -11.06
C HIS A 170 -44.90 -4.01 -10.90
N LYS A 171 -44.55 -2.87 -10.31
CA LYS A 171 -43.15 -2.52 -10.03
C LYS A 171 -42.50 -3.57 -9.13
N VAL A 172 -43.13 -3.95 -8.03
CA VAL A 172 -42.62 -4.99 -7.12
C VAL A 172 -42.44 -6.31 -7.86
N THR A 173 -43.39 -6.71 -8.71
CA THR A 173 -43.28 -7.93 -9.52
C THR A 173 -42.03 -7.94 -10.40
N LEU A 174 -41.65 -6.79 -10.97
CA LEU A 174 -40.44 -6.66 -11.79
C LEU A 174 -39.15 -6.64 -10.97
N TYR A 175 -39.22 -6.24 -9.69
CA TYR A 175 -38.05 -6.24 -8.79
C TYR A 175 -37.80 -7.58 -8.11
N LEU A 176 -38.84 -8.38 -7.89
CA LEU A 176 -38.74 -9.66 -7.18
C LEU A 176 -38.33 -10.80 -8.12
N ASN A 177 -37.53 -11.73 -7.60
CA ASN A 177 -37.16 -12.93 -8.35
C ASN A 177 -38.34 -13.92 -8.37
N PRO A 178 -38.88 -14.31 -9.54
CA PRO A 178 -40.04 -15.20 -9.64
C PRO A 178 -39.77 -16.63 -9.16
N LEU A 179 -38.50 -17.03 -9.01
CA LEU A 179 -38.12 -18.38 -8.58
C LEU A 179 -38.03 -18.52 -7.06
N GLU A 180 -38.12 -17.42 -6.30
CA GLU A 180 -38.05 -17.46 -4.84
C GLU A 180 -39.44 -17.62 -4.22
N GLU A 181 -39.59 -18.58 -3.31
CA GLU A 181 -40.82 -18.82 -2.55
C GLU A 181 -41.30 -17.55 -1.82
N SER A 182 -40.37 -16.77 -1.24
CA SER A 182 -40.70 -15.52 -0.56
C SER A 182 -41.33 -14.50 -1.50
N SER A 183 -40.90 -14.46 -2.76
CA SER A 183 -41.51 -13.59 -3.77
C SER A 183 -42.92 -14.04 -4.09
N GLU A 184 -43.15 -15.33 -4.28
CA GLU A 184 -44.48 -15.85 -4.62
C GLU A 184 -45.49 -15.62 -3.50
N ILE A 185 -45.09 -15.81 -2.23
CA ILE A 185 -45.95 -15.53 -1.07
C ILE A 185 -46.38 -14.06 -1.07
N ILE A 186 -45.43 -13.13 -1.25
CA ILE A 186 -45.71 -11.70 -1.25
C ILE A 186 -46.61 -11.30 -2.43
N LEU A 187 -46.34 -11.81 -3.63
CA LEU A 187 -47.15 -11.51 -4.81
C LEU A 187 -48.55 -12.12 -4.71
N SER A 188 -48.69 -13.31 -4.12
CA SER A 188 -49.98 -13.93 -3.83
C SER A 188 -50.82 -13.07 -2.88
N ASP A 189 -50.21 -12.58 -1.79
CA ASP A 189 -50.87 -11.67 -0.85
C ASP A 189 -51.36 -10.39 -1.55
N MET A 190 -50.55 -9.80 -2.44
CA MET A 190 -50.95 -8.62 -3.21
C MET A 190 -52.07 -8.90 -4.21
N ARG A 191 -52.01 -10.02 -4.94
CA ARG A 191 -53.07 -10.43 -5.88
C ARG A 191 -54.39 -10.66 -5.16
N LYS A 192 -54.33 -11.21 -3.94
CA LYS A 192 -55.52 -11.41 -3.09
C LYS A 192 -56.16 -10.08 -2.68
N ILE A 193 -55.35 -9.09 -2.28
CA ILE A 193 -55.83 -7.73 -1.99
C ILE A 193 -56.49 -7.12 -3.24
N ASP A 194 -55.83 -7.17 -4.40
CA ASP A 194 -56.35 -6.62 -5.65
C ASP A 194 -57.71 -7.22 -6.05
N SER A 195 -57.82 -8.54 -5.97
CA SER A 195 -59.04 -9.29 -6.27
C SER A 195 -60.20 -8.89 -5.36
N LEU A 196 -59.97 -8.85 -4.04
CA LEU A 196 -60.99 -8.48 -3.07
C LEU A 196 -61.42 -7.02 -3.18
N VAL A 197 -60.48 -6.09 -3.40
CA VAL A 197 -60.81 -4.66 -3.61
C VAL A 197 -61.60 -4.49 -4.92
N THR A 198 -61.27 -5.23 -5.97
CA THR A 198 -62.02 -5.20 -7.24
C THR A 198 -63.45 -5.72 -7.07
N LYS A 199 -63.65 -6.82 -6.33
CA LYS A 199 -64.99 -7.32 -5.98
C LYS A 199 -65.79 -6.30 -5.17
N CYS A 200 -65.14 -5.64 -4.23
CA CYS A 200 -65.75 -4.59 -3.42
C CYS A 200 -66.26 -3.44 -4.30
N PHE A 201 -65.49 -3.03 -5.30
CA PHE A 201 -65.89 -2.01 -6.27
C PHE A 201 -67.09 -2.44 -7.13
N ASN A 202 -67.09 -3.68 -7.64
CA ASN A 202 -68.15 -4.19 -8.50
C ASN A 202 -69.46 -4.50 -7.74
N LYS A 203 -69.50 -4.36 -6.41
CA LYS A 203 -70.59 -4.82 -5.54
C LYS A 203 -70.85 -6.32 -5.60
N ASP A 204 -69.86 -7.09 -6.05
CA ASP A 204 -69.94 -8.55 -6.12
C ASP A 204 -69.40 -9.21 -4.82
N ILE A 205 -69.02 -8.40 -3.83
CA ILE A 205 -68.44 -8.87 -2.57
C ILE A 205 -69.53 -9.34 -1.61
N ILE A 206 -69.33 -10.51 -1.00
CA ILE A 206 -70.20 -11.05 0.05
C ILE A 206 -69.68 -10.57 1.42
N ASP A 207 -70.53 -10.43 2.44
CA ASP A 207 -70.17 -9.95 3.78
C ASP A 207 -68.92 -10.65 4.37
N ASN A 208 -68.77 -11.96 4.15
CA ASN A 208 -67.60 -12.73 4.59
C ASN A 208 -66.30 -12.31 3.88
N GLU A 209 -66.37 -11.98 2.59
CA GLU A 209 -65.21 -11.50 1.82
C GLU A 209 -64.84 -10.06 2.20
N LEU A 210 -65.81 -9.24 2.61
CA LEU A 210 -65.57 -7.88 3.11
C LEU A 210 -64.88 -7.90 4.48
N ASP A 211 -65.30 -8.81 5.37
CA ASP A 211 -64.61 -9.08 6.64
C ASP A 211 -63.19 -9.63 6.40
N GLU A 212 -63.02 -10.53 5.44
CA GLU A 212 -61.71 -11.04 5.03
C GLU A 212 -60.81 -9.92 4.48
N LEU A 213 -61.32 -9.05 3.61
CA LEU A 213 -60.59 -7.90 3.10
C LEU A 213 -60.15 -6.98 4.23
N SER A 214 -61.06 -6.64 5.15
CA SER A 214 -60.76 -5.80 6.32
C SER A 214 -59.66 -6.41 7.20
N LYS A 215 -59.74 -7.72 7.47
CA LYS A 215 -58.69 -8.45 8.19
C LYS A 215 -57.35 -8.41 7.46
N ILE A 216 -57.35 -8.63 6.14
CA ILE A 216 -56.13 -8.58 5.32
C ILE A 216 -55.55 -7.17 5.30
N LEU A 217 -56.37 -6.13 5.20
CA LEU A 217 -55.96 -4.71 5.18
C LEU A 217 -55.45 -4.20 6.53
N ILE A 218 -55.76 -4.87 7.63
CA ILE A 218 -55.24 -4.56 8.98
C ILE A 218 -54.09 -5.49 9.38
N SER A 219 -53.99 -6.68 8.80
CA SER A 219 -52.99 -7.70 9.15
C SER A 219 -51.54 -7.21 9.07
N LYS A 220 -50.65 -7.82 9.86
CA LYS A 220 -49.20 -7.59 9.74
C LYS A 220 -48.50 -8.63 8.84
N THR A 221 -49.25 -9.56 8.27
CA THR A 221 -48.71 -10.71 7.52
C THR A 221 -47.84 -10.28 6.35
N LEU A 222 -48.36 -9.37 5.50
CA LEU A 222 -47.62 -8.85 4.36
C LEU A 222 -46.31 -8.17 4.81
N VAL A 223 -46.38 -7.33 5.86
CA VAL A 223 -45.20 -6.65 6.44
C VAL A 223 -44.17 -7.66 6.94
N GLN A 224 -44.61 -8.72 7.63
CA GLN A 224 -43.72 -9.76 8.14
C GLN A 224 -43.04 -10.54 7.00
N ASN A 225 -43.77 -10.87 5.94
CA ASN A 225 -43.22 -11.57 4.78
C ASN A 225 -42.15 -10.71 4.07
N ILE A 226 -42.40 -9.42 3.92
CA ILE A 226 -41.42 -8.46 3.37
C ILE A 226 -40.20 -8.34 4.28
N GLN A 227 -40.39 -8.23 5.60
CA GLN A 227 -39.28 -8.14 6.56
C GLN A 227 -38.39 -9.39 6.51
N LYS A 228 -38.97 -10.59 6.36
CA LYS A 228 -38.21 -11.83 6.19
C LYS A 228 -37.38 -11.80 4.91
N LEU A 229 -37.98 -11.40 3.79
CA LEU A 229 -37.27 -11.23 2.52
C LEU A 229 -36.10 -10.25 2.66
N LEU A 230 -36.37 -9.05 3.20
CA LEU A 230 -35.37 -8.01 3.38
C LEU A 230 -34.22 -8.44 4.31
N LYS A 231 -34.53 -9.18 5.38
CA LYS A 231 -33.51 -9.71 6.30
C LYS A 231 -32.62 -10.74 5.60
N LYS A 232 -33.22 -11.66 4.84
CA LYS A 232 -32.48 -12.66 4.06
C LYS A 232 -31.53 -11.99 3.07
N GLU A 233 -31.99 -10.96 2.36
CA GLU A 233 -31.16 -10.21 1.41
C GLU A 233 -30.05 -9.41 2.08
N TRP A 234 -30.33 -8.80 3.23
CA TRP A 234 -29.31 -8.12 4.01
C TRP A 234 -28.22 -9.07 4.52
N GLU A 235 -28.58 -10.30 4.90
CA GLU A 235 -27.62 -11.34 5.27
C GLU A 235 -26.75 -11.78 4.07
N ARG A 236 -27.32 -11.84 2.85
CA ARG A 236 -26.56 -12.09 1.60
C ARG A 236 -25.54 -10.99 1.33
N VAL A 237 -25.95 -9.71 1.45
CA VAL A 237 -25.04 -8.55 1.32
C VAL A 237 -23.85 -8.68 2.27
N LYS A 238 -24.11 -9.02 3.54
CA LYS A 238 -23.05 -9.18 4.55
C LYS A 238 -22.06 -10.29 4.24
N LYS A 239 -22.50 -11.34 3.56
CA LYS A 239 -21.66 -12.47 3.15
C LYS A 239 -20.92 -12.22 1.83
N GLY A 240 -21.23 -11.12 1.13
CA GLY A 240 -20.67 -10.84 -0.20
C GLY A 240 -21.30 -11.66 -1.32
N GLU A 241 -22.50 -12.20 -1.10
CA GLU A 241 -23.29 -12.98 -2.08
C GLU A 241 -24.10 -12.08 -3.01
#